data_AF-A0A370W291-F1
#
_entry.id   AF-A0A370W291-F1
#
_cell.length_a   1.000
_cell.length_b   1.000
_cell.length_c   1.000
_cell.angle_alpha   90.00
_cell.angle_beta   90.00
_cell.angle_gamma   90.00
#
_symmetry.space_group_name_H-M   'P 1'
#
loop_
_entity.id
_entity.type
_entity.pdbx_description
1 polymer ?
#
loop_
_entity_poly.entity_id
_entity_poly.type
_entity_poly.pdbx_seq_one_letter_code
_entity_poly.pdbx_strand_id
1 'polypeptide(L)' 'MAPAHERKAVSNVTEPLGRPTETPPVEGSIADAHEERPDGGVWEHPYFWLLLVVTGSVLIAGLFLLRFLDLVVPVF' A
#
# COMPACT_ATOMS: atom_id res chain seq x y z
N MET A 1 -4.07 -13.75 50.58
CA MET A 1 -3.02 -14.66 50.08
C MET A 1 -3.33 -14.96 48.63
N ALA A 2 -2.73 -14.20 47.69
CA ALA A 2 -3.11 -14.25 46.27
C ALA A 2 -2.63 -15.56 45.60
N PRO A 3 -3.45 -16.17 44.73
CA PRO A 3 -3.17 -17.46 44.10
C PRO A 3 -1.94 -17.41 43.18
N ALA A 4 -1.20 -18.52 43.13
CA ALA A 4 0.14 -18.62 42.53
C ALA A 4 0.24 -18.24 41.03
N HIS A 5 -0.87 -18.20 40.29
CA HIS A 5 -0.88 -17.88 38.86
C HIS A 5 -0.61 -16.40 38.58
N GLU A 6 -0.92 -15.51 39.52
CA GLU A 6 -0.79 -14.05 39.34
C GLU A 6 0.68 -13.57 39.48
N ARG A 7 1.53 -14.37 40.13
CA ARG A 7 2.96 -14.05 40.33
C ARG A 7 3.81 -14.28 39.07
N LYS A 8 3.34 -15.11 38.15
CA LYS A 8 4.03 -15.44 36.88
C LYS A 8 3.95 -14.31 35.86
N ALA A 9 2.89 -13.50 35.90
CA ALA A 9 2.71 -12.43 34.91
C ALA A 9 3.63 -11.22 35.16
N VAL A 10 3.97 -10.94 36.42
CA VAL A 10 4.77 -9.78 36.81
C VAL A 10 6.28 -10.03 36.68
N SER A 11 6.74 -11.30 36.72
CA SER A 11 8.17 -11.63 36.61
C SER A 11 8.72 -11.55 35.19
N ASN A 12 7.88 -11.59 34.16
CA ASN A 12 8.33 -11.85 32.78
C ASN A 12 8.69 -10.59 31.99
N VAL A 13 8.58 -9.39 32.57
CA VAL A 13 8.82 -8.13 31.84
C VAL A 13 10.31 -7.76 31.80
N THR A 14 11.15 -8.38 32.64
CA THR A 14 12.59 -8.05 32.76
C THR A 14 13.53 -9.12 32.21
N GLU A 15 13.00 -10.21 31.66
CA GLU A 15 13.81 -11.25 31.02
C GLU A 15 14.20 -10.80 29.61
N PRO A 16 15.51 -10.77 29.27
CA PRO A 16 15.93 -10.43 27.91
C PRO A 16 15.35 -11.47 26.95
N LEU A 17 14.54 -10.99 25.99
CA LEU A 17 14.05 -11.81 24.90
C LEU A 17 15.25 -12.52 24.26
N GLY A 18 15.18 -13.85 24.17
CA GLY A 18 16.23 -14.65 23.54
C GLY A 18 16.54 -14.12 22.15
N ARG A 19 17.79 -14.30 21.68
CA ARG A 19 18.17 -13.91 20.32
C ARG A 19 17.11 -14.47 19.34
N PRO A 20 16.61 -13.67 18.38
CA PRO A 20 15.69 -14.17 17.36
C PRO A 20 16.26 -15.46 16.75
N THR A 21 15.48 -16.53 16.82
CA THR A 21 15.77 -17.78 16.10
C THR A 21 15.47 -17.55 14.62
N GLU A 22 16.18 -18.27 13.73
CA GLU A 22 15.81 -18.31 12.30
C GLU A 22 14.31 -18.59 12.17
N THR A 23 13.64 -17.84 11.30
CA THR A 23 12.20 -18.00 11.05
C THR A 23 11.92 -19.49 10.83
N PRO A 24 11.01 -20.11 11.60
CA PRO A 24 10.67 -21.52 11.40
C PRO A 24 10.39 -21.78 9.92
N PRO A 25 10.79 -22.93 9.35
CA PRO A 25 10.56 -23.23 7.93
C PRO A 25 9.11 -23.04 7.46
N VAL A 26 8.17 -23.11 8.41
CA VAL A 26 6.73 -22.98 8.21
C VAL A 26 6.20 -21.54 8.32
N GLU A 27 6.95 -20.61 8.92
CA GLU A 27 6.55 -19.20 9.10
C GLU A 27 7.16 -18.27 8.04
N GLY A 28 8.05 -18.78 7.18
CA GLY A 28 8.73 -18.00 6.14
C GLY A 28 7.86 -17.65 4.92
N SER A 29 6.67 -18.24 4.78
CA SER A 29 5.78 -17.94 3.64
C SER A 29 4.31 -18.08 4.02
N ILE A 30 3.75 -17.02 4.62
CA ILE A 30 2.29 -16.77 4.59
C ILE A 30 1.85 -16.17 3.26
N ALA A 31 2.80 -15.82 2.38
CA ALA A 31 2.52 -15.64 0.97
C ALA A 31 2.33 -17.04 0.36
N ASP A 32 1.16 -17.63 0.57
CA ASP A 32 0.64 -18.60 -0.38
C ASP A 32 0.74 -17.93 -1.76
N ALA A 33 1.33 -18.62 -2.73
CA ALA A 33 1.46 -18.07 -4.07
C ALA A 33 0.04 -17.75 -4.54
N HIS A 34 -0.34 -16.46 -4.52
CA HIS A 34 -1.65 -16.05 -4.98
C HIS A 34 -1.77 -16.61 -6.38
N GLU A 35 -2.82 -17.39 -6.61
CA GLU A 35 -3.09 -17.94 -7.93
C GLU A 35 -3.11 -16.76 -8.90
N GLU A 36 -2.06 -16.68 -9.73
CA GLU A 36 -1.88 -15.54 -10.61
C GLU A 36 -3.07 -15.50 -11.54
N ARG A 37 -3.79 -14.38 -11.50
CA ARG A 37 -4.92 -14.19 -12.37
C ARG A 37 -4.38 -14.17 -13.80
N PRO A 38 -4.90 -14.99 -14.73
CA PRO A 38 -4.30 -15.14 -16.07
C PRO A 38 -4.30 -13.85 -16.90
N ASP A 39 -5.10 -12.85 -16.52
CA ASP A 39 -5.19 -11.56 -17.18
C ASP A 39 -4.58 -10.41 -16.38
N GLY A 40 -3.99 -10.67 -15.21
CA GLY A 40 -3.23 -9.67 -14.43
C GLY A 40 -4.01 -8.48 -13.85
N GLY A 41 -5.27 -8.31 -14.26
CA GLY A 41 -6.09 -7.17 -13.86
C GLY A 41 -5.54 -5.81 -14.31
N VAL A 42 -6.31 -4.77 -13.99
CA VAL A 42 -6.03 -3.39 -14.44
C VAL A 42 -4.73 -2.83 -13.87
N TRP A 43 -4.25 -3.34 -12.74
CA TRP A 43 -3.07 -2.84 -12.04
C TRP A 43 -1.76 -3.31 -12.67
N GLU A 44 -1.78 -4.37 -13.48
CA GLU A 44 -0.59 -4.89 -14.18
C GLU A 44 -0.40 -4.26 -15.57
N HIS A 45 -1.28 -3.34 -15.97
CA HIS A 45 -1.20 -2.62 -17.24
C HIS A 45 -0.66 -1.20 -17.03
N PRO A 46 0.68 -0.99 -16.99
CA PRO A 46 1.27 0.31 -16.71
C PRO A 46 0.85 1.38 -17.74
N TYR A 47 0.62 0.97 -18.99
CA TYR A 47 0.18 1.87 -20.04
C TYR A 47 -1.25 2.40 -19.85
N PHE A 48 -2.13 1.64 -19.19
CA PHE A 48 -3.47 2.11 -18.86
C PHE A 48 -3.40 3.32 -17.91
N TRP A 49 -2.58 3.21 -16.86
CA TRP A 49 -2.35 4.29 -15.91
C TRP A 49 -1.60 5.47 -16.52
N LEU A 50 -0.57 5.19 -17.33
CA LEU A 50 0.15 6.23 -18.05
C LEU A 50 -0.79 7.02 -18.97
N LEU A 51 -1.69 6.34 -19.68
CA LEU A 51 -2.68 7.00 -20.53
C LEU A 51 -3.58 7.94 -19.72
N LEU A 52 -4.05 7.50 -18.55
CA LEU A 52 -4.87 8.32 -17.66
C LEU A 52 -4.13 9.59 -17.20
N VAL A 53 -2.87 9.45 -16.79
CA VAL A 53 -2.01 10.57 -16.36
C VAL A 53 -1.74 11.54 -17.50
N VAL A 54 -1.35 11.03 -18.68
CA VAL A 54 -1.08 11.85 -19.86
C VAL A 54 -2.35 12.59 -20.29
N THR A 55 -3.48 11.90 -20.35
CA THR A 55 -4.77 12.49 -20.75
C THR A 55 -5.19 13.59 -19.78
N GLY A 56 -5.14 13.33 -18.46
CA GLY A 56 -5.44 14.35 -17.45
C GLY A 56 -4.51 15.56 -17.56
N SER A 57 -3.22 15.33 -17.81
CA SER A 57 -2.22 16.40 -17.98
C SER A 57 -2.52 17.26 -19.21
N VAL A 58 -2.87 16.64 -20.34
CA VAL A 58 -3.24 17.35 -21.58
C VAL A 58 -4.51 18.17 -21.39
N LEU A 59 -5.53 17.65 -20.69
CA LEU A 59 -6.76 18.39 -20.42
C LEU A 59 -6.51 19.65 -19.59
N ILE A 60 -5.71 19.52 -18.52
CA ILE A 60 -5.35 20.67 -17.68
C ILE A 60 -4.48 21.66 -18.45
N ALA A 61 -3.45 21.19 -19.16
CA ALA A 61 -2.61 22.06 -20.00
C ALA A 61 -3.45 22.81 -21.05
N GLY A 62 -4.40 22.12 -21.68
CA GLY A 62 -5.35 22.72 -22.63
C GLY A 62 -6.23 23.79 -21.98
N LEU A 63 -6.74 23.56 -20.77
CA LEU A 63 -7.49 24.57 -20.02
C LEU A 63 -6.64 25.83 -19.78
N PHE A 64 -5.39 25.67 -19.33
CA PHE A 64 -4.49 26.80 -19.11
C PHE A 64 -4.15 27.52 -20.41
N LEU A 65 -3.95 26.80 -21.51
CA LEU A 65 -3.70 27.39 -22.83
C LEU A 65 -4.91 28.19 -23.31
N LEU A 66 -6.11 27.64 -23.22
CA LEU A 66 -7.35 28.35 -23.58
C LEU A 66 -7.55 29.60 -22.72
N ARG A 67 -7.24 29.52 -21.41
CA ARG A 67 -7.26 30.68 -20.51
C ARG A 67 -6.22 31.73 -20.87
N PHE A 68 -5.00 31.31 -21.19
CA PHE A 68 -3.92 32.20 -21.60
C PHE A 68 -4.27 32.97 -22.87
N LEU A 69 -4.94 32.31 -23.81
CA LEU A 69 -5.40 32.90 -25.07
C LEU A 69 -6.73 33.67 -24.94
N ASP A 70 -7.32 33.73 -23.74
CA ASP A 70 -8.65 34.31 -23.49
C ASP A 70 -9.76 33.72 -24.39
N LEU A 71 -9.63 32.44 -24.74
CA LEU A 71 -10.57 31.69 -25.58
C LEU A 71 -11.66 31.00 -24.75
N VAL A 72 -11.75 31.31 -23.47
CA VAL A 72 -12.76 30.74 -22.56
C VAL A 72 -13.90 31.73 -22.43
N VAL A 73 -15.13 31.26 -22.62
CA VAL A 73 -16.34 32.07 -22.44
C VAL A 73 -16.34 32.63 -21.01
N PRO A 74 -16.56 33.95 -20.81
CA PRO A 74 -16.75 34.49 -19.48
C PRO A 74 -18.00 33.85 -18.87
N VAL A 75 -17.82 33.17 -17.73
CA VAL A 75 -18.92 32.53 -16.98
C VAL A 75 -19.48 33.49 -15.90
N PHE A 76 -19.17 34.79 -15.99
CA PHE A 76 -19.71 35.84 -15.12
C PHE A 76 -20.12 37.04 -15.94
#